data_AF-A0A239B7K6-F1
#
_entry.id   AF-A0A239B7K6-F1
#
_cell.length_a   1.000
_cell.length_b   1.000
_cell.length_c   1.000
_cell.angle_alpha   90.00
_cell.angle_beta   90.00
_cell.angle_gamma   90.00
#
_symmetry.space_group_name_H-M   'P 1'
#
loop_
_entity.id
_entity.type
_entity.pdbx_description
1 polymer ?
#
loop_
_entity_poly.entity_id
_entity_poly.type
_entity_poly.pdbx_seq_one_letter_code
_entity_poly.pdbx_strand_id
1 'polypeptide(L)'
;MENNLEGSGERKLQCSDVSKCFQLLESILDGANIPDSQEILKSKLAKCQPCFEHFHLEQAIKEVLKNKCTKHEVPSELVANIRQKIEEIK
;
A
#
# COMPACT_ATOMS: atom_id res chain seq x y z
N MET A 1 -24.99 7.76 -27.93
CA MET A 1 -23.77 7.00 -28.28
C MET A 1 -22.60 7.83 -27.79
N GLU A 2 -22.04 7.42 -26.66
CA GLU A 2 -20.97 8.15 -25.99
C GLU A 2 -19.65 7.83 -26.70
N ASN A 3 -19.20 8.76 -27.54
CA ASN A 3 -17.83 8.81 -28.02
C ASN A 3 -16.92 9.20 -26.85
N ASN A 4 -15.80 8.51 -26.64
CA ASN A 4 -14.47 9.13 -26.75
C ASN A 4 -13.32 8.13 -26.55
N LEU A 5 -12.56 8.01 -27.64
CA LEU A 5 -11.09 8.09 -27.71
C LEU A 5 -10.27 7.00 -26.99
N GLU A 6 -9.92 6.01 -27.79
CA GLU A 6 -8.68 5.24 -27.66
C GLU A 6 -7.51 6.07 -28.20
N GLY A 7 -6.41 6.17 -27.42
CA GLY A 7 -5.08 6.55 -27.93
C GLY A 7 -4.23 7.43 -27.01
N SER A 8 -3.05 6.92 -26.63
CA SER A 8 -1.84 7.65 -26.18
C SER A 8 -1.78 8.23 -24.76
N GLY A 9 -1.16 7.49 -23.82
CA GLY A 9 -0.46 8.03 -22.64
C GLY A 9 -1.26 8.75 -21.55
N GLU A 10 -2.54 9.04 -21.77
CA GLU A 10 -3.38 9.82 -20.85
C GLU A 10 -4.22 8.89 -19.98
N ARG A 11 -4.07 9.01 -18.65
CA ARG A 11 -4.89 8.27 -17.71
C ARG A 11 -6.34 8.72 -17.81
N LYS A 12 -7.29 7.78 -17.79
CA LYS A 12 -8.72 8.10 -17.74
C LYS A 12 -9.03 8.88 -16.46
N LEU A 13 -9.74 10.00 -16.62
CA LEU A 13 -10.20 10.86 -15.51
C LEU A 13 -11.35 10.24 -14.72
N GLN A 14 -12.07 9.29 -15.30
CA GLN A 14 -13.15 8.55 -14.65
C GLN A 14 -12.92 7.05 -14.71
N CYS A 15 -13.18 6.38 -13.57
CA CYS A 15 -13.08 4.94 -13.44
C CYS A 15 -14.44 4.36 -13.12
N SER A 16 -14.98 3.54 -14.03
CA SER A 16 -16.28 2.88 -13.89
C SER A 16 -16.37 1.98 -12.65
N ASP A 17 -15.24 1.39 -12.25
CA ASP A 17 -15.13 0.51 -11.09
C ASP A 17 -14.13 1.06 -10.06
N VAL A 18 -14.17 2.37 -9.78
CA VAL A 18 -13.25 3.02 -8.83
C VAL A 18 -13.20 2.31 -7.48
N SER A 19 -14.36 1.91 -6.95
CA SER A 19 -14.47 1.24 -5.65
C SER A 19 -13.75 -0.12 -5.63
N LYS A 20 -13.95 -0.96 -6.65
CA LYS A 20 -13.24 -2.26 -6.74
C LYS A 20 -11.74 -2.07 -6.93
N CYS A 21 -11.35 -1.03 -7.67
CA CYS A 21 -9.95 -0.69 -7.82
C CYS A 21 -9.35 -0.29 -6.47
N PHE A 22 -10.02 0.55 -5.70
CA PHE A 22 -9.54 0.98 -4.39
C PHE A 22 -9.37 -0.20 -3.43
N GLN A 23 -10.37 -1.07 -3.33
CA GLN A 23 -10.26 -2.26 -2.48
C GLN A 23 -9.08 -3.16 -2.87
N LEU A 24 -8.81 -3.31 -4.16
CA LEU A 24 -7.65 -4.05 -4.63
C LEU A 24 -6.33 -3.35 -4.27
N LEU A 25 -6.25 -2.02 -4.48
CA LEU A 25 -5.08 -1.21 -4.14
C LEU A 25 -4.77 -1.29 -2.65
N GLU A 26 -5.78 -1.13 -1.80
CA GLU A 26 -5.70 -1.27 -0.35
C GLU A 26 -5.21 -2.66 0.05
N SER A 27 -5.83 -3.72 -0.49
CA SER A 27 -5.40 -5.11 -0.23
C SER A 27 -3.93 -5.35 -0.55
N ILE A 28 -3.44 -4.79 -1.67
CA ILE A 28 -2.03 -4.88 -2.05
C ILE A 28 -1.15 -4.08 -1.08
N LEU A 29 -1.57 -2.87 -0.68
CA LEU A 29 -0.85 -2.04 0.29
C LEU A 29 -0.83 -2.64 1.69
N ASP A 30 -1.83 -3.43 2.08
CA ASP A 30 -1.87 -4.18 3.36
C ASP A 30 -1.04 -5.46 3.33
N GLY A 31 -0.44 -5.80 2.19
CA GLY A 31 0.41 -6.97 2.05
C GLY A 31 -0.38 -8.27 1.88
N ALA A 32 -1.62 -8.21 1.39
CA ALA A 32 -2.34 -9.41 0.98
C ALA A 32 -1.53 -10.14 -0.09
N ASN A 33 -1.36 -11.46 0.06
CA ASN A 33 -0.63 -12.29 -0.88
C ASN A 33 -1.46 -12.53 -2.14
N ILE A 34 -1.53 -11.53 -3.00
CA ILE A 34 -2.23 -11.57 -4.28
C ILE A 34 -1.19 -11.84 -5.38
N PRO A 35 -1.30 -12.96 -6.12
CA PRO A 35 -0.41 -13.25 -7.24
C PRO A 35 -0.54 -12.16 -8.31
N ASP A 36 0.57 -11.81 -8.95
CA ASP A 36 0.65 -10.76 -9.99
C ASP A 36 0.14 -9.37 -9.56
N SER A 37 -0.02 -9.14 -8.25
CA SER A 37 -0.52 -7.88 -7.68
C SER A 37 0.22 -6.64 -8.19
N GLN A 38 1.54 -6.72 -8.32
CA GLN A 38 2.37 -5.63 -8.82
C GLN A 38 2.08 -5.28 -10.29
N GLU A 39 1.83 -6.28 -11.14
CA GLU A 39 1.55 -6.06 -12.56
C GLU A 39 0.14 -5.51 -12.77
N ILE A 40 -0.83 -6.08 -12.04
CA ILE A 40 -2.21 -5.60 -12.03
C ILE A 40 -2.27 -4.15 -11.54
N LEU A 41 -1.57 -3.85 -10.44
CA LEU A 41 -1.43 -2.50 -9.90
C LEU A 41 -0.90 -1.53 -10.97
N LYS A 42 0.28 -1.82 -11.53
CA LYS A 42 0.91 -0.97 -12.56
C LYS A 42 -0.02 -0.73 -13.75
N SER A 43 -0.70 -1.76 -14.23
CA SER A 43 -1.66 -1.66 -15.35
C SER A 43 -2.85 -0.75 -15.01
N LYS A 44 -3.39 -0.84 -13.79
CA LYS A 44 -4.49 0.00 -13.32
C LYS A 44 -4.07 1.45 -13.14
N LEU A 45 -2.92 1.69 -12.51
CA LEU A 45 -2.37 3.02 -12.29
C LEU A 45 -1.98 3.71 -13.61
N ALA A 46 -1.53 2.96 -14.61
CA ALA A 46 -1.23 3.50 -15.94
C ALA A 46 -2.48 3.97 -16.71
N LYS A 47 -3.64 3.40 -16.41
CA LYS A 47 -4.89 3.65 -17.16
C LYS A 47 -5.86 4.59 -16.44
N CYS A 48 -5.67 4.84 -15.15
CA CYS A 48 -6.67 5.52 -14.31
C CYS A 48 -6.02 6.56 -13.38
N GLN A 49 -6.46 7.81 -13.51
CA GLN A 49 -5.93 8.92 -12.70
C GLN A 49 -6.42 8.89 -11.25
N PRO A 50 -7.73 8.80 -10.96
CA PRO A 50 -8.19 8.79 -9.56
C PRO A 50 -7.64 7.61 -8.75
N CYS A 51 -7.40 6.45 -9.39
CA CYS A 51 -6.74 5.31 -8.74
C CYS A 51 -5.25 5.57 -8.45
N PHE A 52 -4.55 6.29 -9.32
CA PHE A 52 -3.16 6.69 -9.10
C PHE A 52 -3.04 7.64 -7.92
N GLU A 53 -3.86 8.68 -7.87
CA GLU A 53 -3.84 9.65 -6.77
C GLU A 53 -4.20 8.99 -5.43
N HIS A 54 -5.24 8.14 -5.40
CA HIS A 54 -5.63 7.41 -4.20
C HIS A 54 -4.51 6.49 -3.70
N PHE A 55 -3.94 5.68 -4.60
CA PHE A 55 -2.83 4.78 -4.25
C PHE A 55 -1.63 5.54 -3.69
N HIS A 56 -1.26 6.66 -4.32
CA HIS A 56 -0.09 7.42 -3.91
C HIS A 56 -0.30 8.10 -2.55
N LEU A 57 -1.52 8.60 -2.29
CA LEU A 57 -1.90 9.15 -0.99
C LEU A 57 -1.82 8.07 0.10
N GLU A 58 -2.47 6.93 -0.11
CA GLU A 58 -2.46 5.79 0.82
C GLU A 58 -1.04 5.30 1.10
N GLN A 59 -0.21 5.20 0.06
CA GLN A 59 1.20 4.81 0.19
C GLN A 59 1.98 5.81 1.04
N ALA A 60 1.79 7.12 0.82
CA ALA A 60 2.43 8.17 1.62
C ALA A 60 1.99 8.11 3.08
N ILE A 61 0.70 7.89 3.35
CA ILE A 61 0.17 7.70 4.71
C ILE A 61 0.82 6.48 5.37
N LYS A 62 0.87 5.33 4.68
CA LYS A 62 1.52 4.13 5.22
C LYS A 62 3.02 4.33 5.46
N GLU A 63 3.71 5.08 4.61
CA GLU A 63 5.11 5.43 4.82
C GLU A 63 5.30 6.29 6.07
N VAL A 64 4.45 7.30 6.27
CA VAL A 64 4.45 8.14 7.47
C VAL A 64 4.18 7.31 8.73
N LEU A 65 3.17 6.44 8.69
CA LEU A 65 2.88 5.52 9.80
C LEU A 65 4.05 4.58 10.09
N LYS A 66 4.67 4.02 9.04
CA LYS A 66 5.84 3.16 9.20
C LYS A 66 7.03 3.91 9.81
N ASN A 67 7.22 5.17 9.43
CA ASN A 67 8.30 5.98 9.97
C ASN A 67 8.03 6.38 11.44
N LYS A 68 6.81 6.87 11.73
CA LYS A 68 6.45 7.43 13.04
C LYS A 68 6.01 6.39 14.08
N CYS A 69 5.49 5.24 13.67
CA CYS A 69 4.92 4.25 14.59
C CYS A 69 5.74 2.95 14.69
N THR A 70 6.59 2.59 13.71
CA THR A 70 7.25 1.27 13.69
C THR A 70 8.78 1.28 13.64
N LYS A 71 9.43 2.45 13.79
CA LYS A 71 10.90 2.57 13.88
C LYS A 71 11.39 3.15 15.22
N HIS A 72 10.81 2.73 16.33
CA HIS A 72 11.57 2.77 17.58
C HIS A 72 12.38 1.47 17.63
N GLU A 73 13.69 1.57 17.43
CA GLU A 73 14.59 0.50 17.82
C GLU A 73 14.29 0.20 19.29
N VAL A 74 13.87 -1.04 19.56
CA VAL A 74 13.62 -1.44 20.94
C VAL A 74 14.94 -1.26 21.69
N PRO A 75 14.97 -0.49 22.79
CA PRO A 75 16.21 -0.24 23.51
C PRO A 75 16.89 -1.57 23.82
N SER A 76 18.18 -1.70 23.48
CA SER A 76 18.92 -2.95 23.66
C SER A 76 18.92 -3.39 25.13
N GLU A 77 18.85 -2.43 26.05
CA GLU A 77 18.68 -2.66 27.48
C GLU A 77 17.36 -3.38 27.80
N LEU A 78 16.24 -2.99 27.17
CA LEU A 78 14.94 -3.63 27.38
C LEU A 78 14.97 -5.08 26.87
N VAL A 79 15.60 -5.31 25.71
CA VAL A 79 15.79 -6.66 25.16
C VAL A 79 16.65 -7.53 26.08
N ALA A 80 17.75 -6.98 26.61
CA ALA A 80 18.61 -7.68 27.56
C ALA A 80 17.87 -8.00 28.87
N ASN A 81 17.10 -7.05 29.40
CA ASN A 81 16.34 -7.23 30.64
C ASN A 81 15.26 -8.31 30.51
N ILE A 82 14.55 -8.34 29.37
CA ILE A 82 13.56 -9.38 29.08
C ILE A 82 14.22 -10.76 28.98
N ARG A 83 15.36 -10.86 28.28
CA ARG A 83 16.11 -12.12 28.15
C ARG A 83 16.58 -12.63 29.50
N GLN A 84 17.15 -11.75 30.32
CA GLN A 84 17.59 -12.08 31.67
C GLN A 84 16.43 -12.60 32.53
N LYS A 85 15.28 -11.91 32.53
CA LYS A 85 14.09 -12.38 33.27
C LYS A 85 13.59 -13.75 32.80
N ILE A 86 13.67 -14.06 31.51
CA ILE A 86 13.31 -15.38 30.99
C ILE A 86 14.28 -16.46 31.49
N GLU A 87 15.57 -16.15 31.55
CA GLU A 87 16.58 -17.07 32.11
C GLU A 87 16.41 -17.28 33.62
N GLU A 88 16.02 -16.25 34.37
CA GLU A 88 15.75 -16.36 35.82
C GLU A 88 14.51 -17.19 36.17
N ILE A 89 13.59 -17.37 35.21
CA ILE A 89 12.37 -18.20 35.38
C ILE A 89 12.63 -19.67 34.98
N LYS A 90 13.80 -19.96 34.40
CA LYS A 90 14.19 -21.30 33.92
C LYS A 90 14.87 -22.12 35.01
#